data_AF-A0A8X6V7M1-F1
#
_entry.id   AF-A0A8X6V7M1-F1
#
_cell.length_a   1.000
_cell.length_b   1.000
_cell.length_c   1.000
_cell.angle_alpha   90.00
_cell.angle_beta   90.00
_cell.angle_gamma   90.00
#
_symmetry.space_group_name_H-M   'P 1'
#
loop_
_entity.id
_entity.type
_entity.pdbx_description
1 polymer ?
#
loop_
_entity_poly.entity_id
_entity_poly.type
_entity_poly.pdbx_seq_one_letter_code
_entity_poly.pdbx_strand_id
1 'polypeptide(L)'
;MTSQYFRCHRLKHYRLLLRSYDRETSQDIELGPLLRALREGKDLQGREAQYTIEDGCIMYGQRVCIPRKFRKNVLEELHAGHLGIVKMKAIARSFVYWKNIDNDIEEAAKNCVDCARYKADPPKSKVHYWEYPSMPWERIHVDFAGPILNTRFS
;
A
#
# COMPACT_ATOMS: atom_id res chain seq x y z
N MET A 1 -10.58 -19.92 -25.46
CA MET A 1 -10.98 -18.52 -25.73
C MET A 1 -11.88 -18.00 -24.60
N THR A 2 -11.34 -17.79 -23.40
CA THR A 2 -12.08 -17.19 -22.27
C THR A 2 -11.07 -16.55 -21.30
N SER A 3 -10.41 -15.47 -21.74
CA SER A 3 -9.50 -14.68 -20.90
C SER A 3 -9.78 -13.17 -21.04
N GLN A 4 -11.05 -12.79 -21.18
CA GLN A 4 -11.47 -11.38 -21.26
C GLN A 4 -12.66 -11.03 -20.37
N TYR A 5 -13.15 -11.97 -19.55
CA TYR A 5 -14.35 -11.75 -18.71
C TYR A 5 -14.07 -11.17 -17.31
N PHE A 6 -12.81 -10.99 -16.93
CA PHE A 6 -12.43 -10.20 -15.73
C PHE A 6 -12.23 -8.71 -16.04
N ARG A 7 -12.78 -8.25 -17.17
CA ARG A 7 -12.80 -6.85 -17.60
C ARG A 7 -13.87 -6.11 -16.79
N CYS A 8 -13.44 -5.21 -15.90
CA CYS A 8 -14.28 -4.22 -15.23
C CYS A 8 -15.40 -4.74 -14.29
N HIS A 9 -15.69 -6.05 -14.19
CA HIS A 9 -16.89 -6.49 -13.44
C HIS A 9 -16.78 -6.33 -11.91
N ARG A 10 -15.57 -6.35 -11.32
CA ARG A 10 -15.40 -6.16 -9.87
C ARG A 10 -15.45 -4.69 -9.44
N LEU A 11 -15.24 -3.75 -10.36
CA LEU A 11 -15.53 -2.33 -10.15
C LEU A 11 -17.01 -2.00 -10.45
N LYS A 12 -17.74 -2.86 -11.18
CA LYS A 12 -19.20 -2.69 -11.38
C LYS A 12 -20.02 -2.91 -10.10
N HIS A 13 -19.48 -3.46 -9.01
CA HIS A 13 -20.17 -3.42 -7.72
C HIS A 13 -20.23 -1.98 -7.14
N TYR A 14 -19.39 -1.06 -7.65
CA TYR A 14 -19.48 0.38 -7.46
C TYR A 14 -20.31 1.07 -8.57
N ARG A 15 -21.42 0.45 -9.02
CA ARG A 15 -22.35 1.00 -10.04
C ARG A 15 -22.93 2.37 -9.67
N LEU A 16 -22.88 2.74 -8.39
CA LEU A 16 -23.34 4.04 -7.88
C LEU A 16 -22.29 5.17 -8.01
N LEU A 17 -21.03 4.86 -8.35
CA LEU A 17 -19.90 5.81 -8.30
C LEU A 17 -19.55 6.48 -9.65
N LEU A 18 -20.10 6.04 -10.78
CA LEU A 18 -19.74 6.56 -12.11
C LEU A 18 -20.12 8.05 -12.30
N ARG A 19 -21.29 8.47 -11.79
CA ARG A 19 -21.69 9.90 -11.84
C ARG A 19 -20.80 10.79 -11.00
N SER A 20 -20.40 10.31 -9.81
CA SER A 20 -19.44 11.04 -8.99
C SER A 20 -18.06 11.02 -9.63
N TYR A 21 -17.63 9.91 -10.24
CA TYR A 21 -16.32 9.81 -10.88
C TYR A 21 -16.12 10.91 -11.92
N ASP A 22 -17.04 11.07 -12.87
CA ASP A 22 -16.88 12.08 -13.93
C ASP A 22 -16.78 13.49 -13.35
N ARG A 23 -17.66 13.82 -12.42
CA ARG A 23 -17.66 15.13 -11.75
C ARG A 23 -16.35 15.39 -11.01
N GLU A 24 -15.92 14.45 -10.17
CA GLU A 24 -14.69 14.63 -9.39
C GLU A 24 -13.44 14.60 -10.29
N THR A 25 -13.45 13.82 -11.37
CA THR A 25 -12.35 13.80 -12.35
C THR A 25 -12.27 15.12 -13.11
N SER A 26 -13.41 15.71 -13.46
CA SER A 26 -13.45 17.02 -14.13
C SER A 26 -12.90 18.16 -13.26
N GLN A 27 -13.01 18.02 -11.94
CA GLN A 27 -12.51 18.98 -10.95
C GLN A 27 -11.06 18.67 -10.51
N ASP A 28 -10.51 17.52 -10.89
CA ASP A 28 -9.15 17.13 -10.52
C ASP A 28 -8.13 17.93 -11.34
N ILE A 29 -7.11 18.46 -10.64
CA ILE A 29 -6.10 19.33 -11.25
C ILE A 29 -5.22 18.62 -12.29
N GLU A 30 -5.02 17.31 -12.14
CA GLU A 30 -4.22 16.50 -13.06
C GLU A 30 -5.11 15.81 -14.09
N LEU A 31 -6.19 15.17 -13.63
CA LEU A 31 -7.04 14.37 -14.50
C LEU A 31 -8.06 15.20 -15.30
N GLY A 32 -8.46 16.38 -14.85
CA GLY A 32 -9.44 17.22 -15.52
C GLY A 32 -8.99 17.73 -16.91
N PRO A 33 -7.77 18.28 -17.07
CA PRO A 33 -7.22 18.62 -18.38
C PRO A 33 -7.13 17.39 -19.31
N LEU A 34 -6.68 16.25 -18.75
CA LEU A 34 -6.54 15.00 -19.49
C LEU A 34 -7.91 14.47 -19.96
N LEU A 35 -8.93 14.51 -19.11
CA LEU A 35 -10.29 14.12 -19.45
C LEU A 35 -10.84 14.93 -20.62
N ARG A 36 -10.61 16.25 -20.61
CA ARG A 36 -11.03 17.14 -21.71
C ARG A 36 -10.29 16.81 -23.01
N ALA A 37 -8.98 16.63 -22.95
CA ALA A 37 -8.18 16.30 -24.13
C ALA A 37 -8.61 14.96 -24.76
N LEU A 38 -8.85 13.94 -23.94
CA LEU A 38 -9.33 12.63 -24.39
C LEU A 38 -10.73 12.69 -25.00
N ARG A 39 -11.63 13.50 -24.43
CA ARG A 39 -12.99 13.72 -24.97
C ARG A 39 -13.00 14.47 -26.29
N GLU A 40 -12.09 15.43 -26.44
CA GLU A 40 -11.90 16.21 -27.68
C GLU A 40 -11.16 15.42 -28.77
N GLY A 41 -10.72 14.18 -28.47
CA GLY A 41 -10.01 13.33 -29.43
C GLY A 41 -8.60 13.83 -29.75
N LYS A 42 -7.97 14.59 -28.84
CA LYS A 42 -6.58 15.03 -29.01
C LYS A 42 -5.63 13.85 -28.93
N ASP A 43 -4.67 13.80 -29.85
CA ASP A 43 -3.62 12.79 -29.83
C ASP A 43 -2.59 13.14 -28.74
N LEU A 44 -2.47 12.27 -27.73
CA LEU A 44 -1.56 12.46 -26.60
C LEU A 44 -0.20 11.83 -26.92
N GLN A 45 0.88 12.54 -26.63
CA GLN A 45 2.24 12.09 -26.95
C GLN A 45 3.04 11.67 -25.71
N GLY A 46 4.11 10.91 -25.94
CA GLY A 46 5.04 10.49 -24.89
C GLY A 46 4.39 9.60 -23.84
N ARG A 47 4.54 9.95 -22.55
CA ARG A 47 3.93 9.18 -21.45
C ARG A 47 2.40 9.28 -21.42
N GLU A 48 1.84 10.35 -21.98
CA GLU A 48 0.40 10.57 -21.97
C GLU A 48 -0.34 9.74 -23.03
N ALA A 49 0.37 9.22 -24.04
CA ALA A 49 -0.17 8.32 -25.06
C ALA A 49 -0.76 7.01 -24.48
N GLN A 50 -0.42 6.67 -23.24
CA GLN A 50 -0.95 5.49 -22.55
C GLN A 50 -2.31 5.72 -21.90
N TYR A 51 -2.79 6.98 -21.87
CA TYR A 51 -4.11 7.28 -21.35
C TYR A 51 -5.18 7.11 -22.41
N THR A 52 -6.26 6.43 -22.04
CA THR A 52 -7.45 6.26 -22.87
C THR A 52 -8.70 6.58 -22.06
N ILE A 53 -9.85 6.69 -22.73
CA ILE A 53 -11.15 6.84 -22.07
C ILE A 53 -12.03 5.64 -22.41
N GLU A 54 -12.54 4.96 -21.38
CA GLU A 54 -13.47 3.82 -21.52
C GLU A 54 -14.63 4.01 -20.53
N ASP A 55 -15.87 3.88 -20.99
CA ASP A 55 -17.10 4.03 -20.17
C ASP A 55 -17.15 5.32 -19.31
N GLY A 56 -16.53 6.40 -19.79
CA GLY A 56 -16.44 7.68 -19.07
C GLY A 56 -15.35 7.74 -18.00
N CYS A 57 -14.51 6.71 -17.88
CA CYS A 57 -13.37 6.66 -16.98
C CYS A 57 -12.05 6.85 -17.74
N ILE A 58 -11.10 7.56 -17.13
CA ILE A 58 -9.74 7.64 -17.65
C ILE A 58 -9.02 6.33 -17.28
N MET A 59 -8.39 5.72 -18.26
CA MET A 59 -7.62 4.50 -18.14
C MET A 59 -6.14 4.79 -18.37
N TYR A 60 -5.25 4.07 -17.70
CA TYR A 60 -3.81 4.03 -17.99
C TYR A 60 -3.40 2.59 -18.26
N GLY A 61 -3.32 2.24 -19.54
CA GLY A 61 -3.36 0.85 -20.00
C GLY A 61 -4.70 0.20 -19.62
N GLN A 62 -4.67 -0.82 -18.76
CA GLN A 62 -5.88 -1.54 -18.31
C GLN A 62 -6.37 -1.12 -16.91
N ARG A 63 -5.79 -0.06 -16.34
CA ARG A 63 -6.05 0.38 -14.96
C ARG A 63 -6.87 1.65 -14.96
N VAL A 64 -7.80 1.78 -14.02
CA VAL A 64 -8.60 2.99 -13.85
C VAL A 64 -7.77 4.06 -13.13
N CYS A 65 -7.70 5.26 -13.71
CA CYS A 65 -7.08 6.41 -13.06
C CYS A 65 -7.98 6.93 -11.95
N ILE A 66 -7.45 7.08 -10.74
CA ILE A 66 -8.23 7.49 -9.56
C ILE A 66 -8.00 8.98 -9.24
N PRO A 67 -9.05 9.82 -9.28
CA PRO A 67 -9.01 11.21 -8.82
C PRO A 67 -8.55 11.32 -7.37
N ARG A 68 -7.87 12.43 -7.03
CA ARG A 68 -7.27 12.65 -5.69
C ARG A 68 -8.26 12.40 -4.55
N LYS A 69 -9.51 12.81 -4.71
CA LYS A 69 -10.59 12.65 -3.72
C LYS A 69 -10.87 11.20 -3.33
N PHE A 70 -10.72 10.26 -4.26
CA PHE A 70 -11.03 8.84 -4.02
C PHE A 70 -9.81 8.02 -3.60
N ARG A 71 -8.59 8.56 -3.71
CA ARG A 71 -7.35 7.82 -3.42
C ARG A 71 -7.33 7.28 -1.99
N LYS A 72 -7.80 8.06 -1.01
CA LYS A 72 -7.88 7.63 0.39
C LYS A 72 -8.75 6.39 0.56
N ASN A 73 -9.98 6.41 0.03
CA ASN A 73 -10.90 5.28 0.11
C ASN A 73 -10.34 4.04 -0.61
N VAL A 74 -9.68 4.22 -1.76
CA VAL A 74 -9.04 3.11 -2.47
C VAL A 74 -7.88 2.54 -1.66
N LEU A 75 -7.08 3.37 -0.98
CA LEU A 75 -6.00 2.91 -0.09
C LEU A 75 -6.55 2.14 1.12
N GLU A 76 -7.65 2.60 1.72
CA GLU A 76 -8.35 1.90 2.81
C GLU A 76 -8.84 0.52 2.35
N GLU A 77 -9.44 0.43 1.16
CA GLU A 77 -9.88 -0.84 0.55
C GLU A 77 -8.71 -1.77 0.21
N LEU A 78 -7.61 -1.23 -0.34
CA LEU A 78 -6.39 -2.01 -0.60
C LEU A 78 -5.77 -2.54 0.69
N HIS A 79 -5.88 -1.77 1.77
CA HIS A 79 -5.39 -2.12 3.10
C HIS A 79 -6.37 -3.00 3.89
N ALA A 80 -7.58 -3.23 3.39
CA ALA A 80 -8.57 -4.06 4.05
C ALA A 80 -7.99 -5.45 4.33
N GLY A 81 -8.09 -5.88 5.60
CA GLY A 81 -7.48 -7.13 6.05
C GLY A 81 -5.96 -7.08 6.25
N HIS A 82 -5.37 -5.88 6.36
CA HIS A 82 -3.96 -5.65 6.70
C HIS A 82 -2.96 -6.37 5.78
N LEU A 83 -3.24 -6.33 4.47
CA LEU A 83 -2.39 -6.93 3.46
C LEU A 83 -1.00 -6.28 3.48
N GLY A 84 0.05 -7.09 3.36
CA GLY A 84 1.41 -6.58 3.22
C GLY A 84 1.60 -5.73 1.95
N ILE A 85 2.55 -4.79 2.00
CA ILE A 85 2.85 -3.81 0.94
C ILE A 85 2.96 -4.47 -0.45
N VAL A 86 3.65 -5.61 -0.55
CA VAL A 86 3.83 -6.33 -1.82
C VAL A 86 2.49 -6.73 -2.44
N LYS A 87 1.56 -7.22 -1.63
CA LYS A 87 0.24 -7.66 -2.09
C LYS A 87 -0.66 -6.47 -2.42
N MET A 88 -0.62 -5.40 -1.63
CA MET A 88 -1.31 -4.15 -1.94
C MET A 88 -0.87 -3.59 -3.30
N LYS A 89 0.45 -3.52 -3.55
CA LYS A 89 1.00 -3.08 -4.85
C LYS A 89 0.58 -4.00 -6.00
N ALA A 90 0.56 -5.32 -5.79
CA ALA A 90 0.12 -6.26 -6.80
C ALA A 90 -1.35 -6.03 -7.20
N ILE A 91 -2.25 -5.87 -6.22
CA ILE A 91 -3.67 -5.58 -6.49
C ILE A 91 -3.82 -4.22 -7.19
N ALA A 92 -3.14 -3.20 -6.69
CA ALA A 92 -3.18 -1.86 -7.27
C ALA A 92 -2.77 -1.89 -8.75
N ARG A 93 -1.64 -2.53 -9.08
CA ARG A 93 -1.13 -2.69 -10.46
C ARG A 93 -2.07 -3.46 -11.38
N SER A 94 -3.01 -4.23 -10.85
CA SER A 94 -4.02 -4.93 -11.66
C SER A 94 -5.24 -4.08 -12.00
N PHE A 95 -5.59 -3.07 -11.17
CA PHE A 95 -6.91 -2.43 -11.27
C PHE A 95 -6.89 -0.90 -11.32
N VAL A 96 -5.96 -0.26 -10.62
CA VAL A 96 -6.01 1.19 -10.38
C VAL A 96 -4.66 1.87 -10.62
N TYR A 97 -4.71 3.15 -10.92
CA TYR A 97 -3.52 3.94 -11.18
C TYR A 97 -3.69 5.39 -10.70
N TRP A 98 -2.61 5.94 -10.15
CA TRP A 98 -2.35 7.37 -10.11
C TRP A 98 -0.84 7.56 -9.94
N LYS A 99 -0.36 8.78 -10.18
CA LYS A 99 1.04 9.12 -10.00
C LYS A 99 1.45 8.91 -8.54
N ASN A 100 2.52 8.15 -8.31
CA ASN A 100 3.07 7.82 -6.98
C ASN A 100 2.23 6.88 -6.10
N ILE A 101 1.31 6.10 -6.67
CA ILE A 101 0.51 5.09 -5.94
C ILE A 101 1.34 4.14 -5.05
N ASP A 102 2.52 3.73 -5.51
CA ASP A 102 3.39 2.83 -4.73
C ASP A 102 3.89 3.49 -3.43
N ASN A 103 4.15 4.80 -3.43
CA ASN A 103 4.56 5.55 -2.25
C ASN A 103 3.39 5.71 -1.28
N ASP A 104 2.20 6.04 -1.79
CA ASP A 104 1.00 6.19 -0.97
C ASP A 104 0.61 4.86 -0.30
N ILE A 105 0.81 3.73 -0.97
CA ILE A 105 0.62 2.38 -0.41
C ILE A 105 1.63 2.12 0.72
N GLU A 106 2.90 2.46 0.52
CA GLU A 106 3.93 2.30 1.56
C GLU A 106 3.63 3.14 2.79
N GLU A 107 3.21 4.38 2.60
CA GLU A 107 2.84 5.29 3.68
C GLU A 107 1.61 4.78 4.44
N ALA A 108 0.56 4.34 3.73
CA ALA A 108 -0.64 3.76 4.35
C ALA A 108 -0.31 2.53 5.20
N ALA A 109 0.51 1.61 4.69
CA ALA A 109 0.91 0.42 5.43
C ALA A 109 1.84 0.73 6.61
N LYS A 110 2.75 1.70 6.46
CA LYS A 110 3.69 2.11 7.51
C LYS A 110 2.99 2.80 8.67
N ASN A 111 1.94 3.58 8.40
CA ASN A 111 1.19 4.32 9.41
C ASN A 111 0.09 3.48 10.08
N CYS A 112 -0.10 2.21 9.68
CA CYS A 112 -1.07 1.33 10.30
C CYS A 112 -0.57 0.76 11.64
N VAL A 113 -1.29 1.09 12.71
CA VAL A 113 -0.99 0.66 14.09
C VAL A 113 -1.03 -0.86 14.22
N ASP A 114 -2.04 -1.51 13.64
CA ASP A 114 -2.18 -2.96 13.71
C ASP A 114 -1.06 -3.67 12.94
N CYS A 115 -0.74 -3.21 11.73
CA CYS A 115 0.39 -3.75 10.98
C CYS A 115 1.71 -3.58 11.72
N ALA A 116 1.91 -2.45 12.40
CA ALA A 116 3.11 -2.22 13.21
C ALA A 116 3.17 -3.19 14.41
N ARG A 117 2.04 -3.46 15.06
CA ARG A 117 1.93 -4.36 16.21
C ARG A 117 2.23 -5.82 15.86
N TYR A 118 1.84 -6.28 14.68
CA TYR A 118 2.02 -7.66 14.22
C TYR A 118 3.26 -7.85 13.32
N LYS A 119 4.07 -6.82 13.15
CA LYS A 119 5.30 -6.91 12.35
C LYS A 119 6.30 -7.84 13.05
N ALA A 120 6.99 -8.67 12.26
CA ALA A 120 8.05 -9.51 12.77
C ALA A 120 9.16 -8.66 13.43
N ASP A 121 9.73 -9.20 14.51
CA ASP A 121 10.86 -8.59 15.18
C ASP A 121 12.03 -8.37 14.22
N PRO A 122 12.81 -7.30 14.41
CA PRO A 122 14.05 -7.12 13.67
C PRO A 122 14.98 -8.33 13.89
N PRO A 123 15.90 -8.60 12.94
CA PRO A 123 16.91 -9.63 13.15
C PRO A 123 17.63 -9.37 14.48
N LYS A 124 17.85 -10.45 15.25
CA LYS A 124 18.59 -10.38 16.51
C LYS A 124 19.91 -9.64 16.26
N SER A 125 20.26 -8.75 17.17
CA SER A 125 21.55 -8.08 17.12
C SER A 125 22.68 -9.11 17.03
N LYS A 126 23.79 -8.72 16.40
CA LYS A 126 24.99 -9.57 16.39
C LYS A 126 25.37 -9.86 17.84
N VAL A 127 25.56 -11.13 18.16
CA VAL A 127 26.02 -11.54 19.48
C VAL A 127 27.38 -10.91 19.71
N HIS A 128 27.44 -9.95 20.64
CA HIS A 128 28.70 -9.40 21.10
C HIS A 128 29.23 -10.32 22.21
N TYR A 129 30.38 -10.95 21.96
CA TYR A 129 31.05 -11.72 22.98
C TYR A 129 31.81 -10.79 23.90
N TRP A 130 31.72 -11.03 25.19
CA TRP A 130 32.59 -10.37 26.14
C TRP A 130 34.03 -10.87 25.96
N GLU A 131 35.01 -9.97 26.08
CA GLU A 131 36.43 -10.35 26.08
C GLU A 131 36.72 -11.30 27.23
N TYR A 132 37.61 -12.27 27.07
CA TYR A 132 37.98 -13.17 28.15
C TYR A 132 38.71 -12.41 29.27
N PRO A 133 38.35 -12.62 30.55
CA PRO A 133 39.13 -12.06 31.66
C PRO A 133 40.53 -12.66 31.64
N SER A 134 41.53 -11.80 31.79
CA SER A 134 42.96 -12.14 31.84
C SER A 134 43.44 -12.54 33.24
N MET A 135 42.73 -12.11 34.30
CA MET A 135 43.08 -12.35 35.70
C MET A 135 41.88 -12.79 36.55
N PRO A 136 42.11 -13.52 37.66
CA PRO A 136 41.05 -13.80 38.64
C PRO A 136 40.41 -12.51 39.15
N TRP A 137 39.10 -12.54 39.42
CA TRP A 137 38.31 -11.39 39.90
C TRP A 137 38.13 -10.21 38.92
N GLU A 138 38.58 -10.33 37.67
CA GLU A 138 38.45 -9.26 36.67
C GLU A 138 37.00 -9.07 36.18
N ARG A 139 36.20 -10.14 36.17
CA ARG A 139 34.77 -10.06 35.85
C ARG A 139 33.94 -11.03 36.67
N ILE A 140 32.89 -10.51 37.30
CA ILE A 140 31.94 -11.28 38.11
C ILE A 140 30.55 -11.12 37.47
N HIS A 141 29.92 -12.23 37.10
CA HIS A 141 28.53 -12.25 36.66
C HIS A 141 27.69 -12.76 37.83
N VAL A 142 26.71 -11.98 38.25
CA VAL A 142 25.78 -12.35 39.33
C VAL A 142 24.38 -12.31 38.74
N ASP A 143 23.61 -13.38 38.94
CA ASP A 143 22.21 -13.47 38.56
C ASP A 143 21.41 -14.03 39.73
N PHE A 144 20.12 -13.71 39.78
CA PHE A 144 19.22 -14.22 40.80
C PHE A 144 18.56 -15.52 40.32
N ALA A 145 18.57 -16.54 41.17
CA ALA A 145 17.80 -17.76 40.94
C ALA A 145 16.46 -17.71 41.71
N GLY A 146 15.34 -17.94 41.03
CA GLY A 146 14.02 -18.01 41.68
C GLY A 146 12.91 -18.62 40.82
N PRO A 147 11.80 -19.11 41.43
CA PRO A 147 11.47 -19.10 42.87
C PRO A 147 12.07 -20.28 43.65
N ILE A 148 12.39 -20.07 44.93
CA ILE A 148 12.78 -21.13 45.88
C ILE A 148 11.70 -21.17 46.97
N LEU A 149 11.19 -22.37 47.29
CA LEU A 149 10.12 -22.63 48.28
C LEU A 149 8.76 -21.96 48.00
N ASN A 150 8.31 -21.93 46.74
CA ASN A 150 7.00 -21.41 46.32
C ASN A 150 6.71 -19.94 46.66
N THR A 151 7.67 -19.22 47.24
CA THR A 151 7.68 -17.77 47.32
C THR A 151 8.42 -17.22 46.10
N ARG A 152 7.70 -16.48 45.25
CA ARG A 152 8.34 -15.64 44.23
C ARG A 152 9.14 -14.58 44.98
N PHE A 153 10.43 -14.50 44.70
CA PHE A 153 11.19 -13.28 44.97
C PHE A 153 10.71 -12.26 43.92
N SER A 154 9.55 -11.65 44.19
CA SER A 154 8.94 -10.58 43.39
C SER A 154 9.21 -9.23 44.02
#